data_AF-A0A4R3L2C7-F1
#
_entry.id   AF-A0A4R3L2C7-F1
#
_cell.length_a   1.000
_cell.length_b   1.000
_cell.length_c   1.000
_cell.angle_alpha   90.00
_cell.angle_beta   90.00
_cell.angle_gamma   90.00
#
_symmetry.space_group_name_H-M   'P 1'
#
loop_
_entity.id
_entity.type
_entity.pdbx_description
1 polymer ?
#
loop_
_entity_poly.entity_id
_entity_poly.type
_entity_poly.pdbx_seq_one_letter_code
_entity_poly.pdbx_strand_id
1 'polypeptide(L)'
;MDKFTILKPGQRLKNLRKELGLTQEDLAGKNMSKNYISMFENGKRPISIINATYLADTLNKRAREMGIELNLTASYFVKNEKDLARDNCLDWLSRIKNENKNNKIENYRELYKIIYLSNKYELKDILAIALEKKGKLLYKDGLYSCAITHFSKSLLYYSKIKDKKKMKDVYIHMGKAYFMDLNYDMAIVYYNLAGLFGKDDNLLFYKALSYYKLGQFQIAKSIINNIMFKDERVLGLIQKMEK
;
A
#
# COMPACT_ATOMS: atom_id res chain seq x y z
N MET A 1 -22.00 -7.92 -5.85
CA MET A 1 -21.29 -6.66 -6.15
C MET A 1 -21.02 -5.80 -4.89
N ASP A 2 -21.10 -6.35 -3.66
CA ASP A 2 -21.15 -5.55 -2.41
C ASP A 2 -19.88 -5.53 -1.53
N LYS A 3 -18.76 -6.13 -1.95
CA LYS A 3 -17.76 -6.54 -0.94
C LYS A 3 -16.87 -5.43 -0.36
N PHE A 4 -16.92 -4.18 -0.84
CA PHE A 4 -15.98 -3.10 -0.43
C PHE A 4 -16.60 -1.70 -0.34
N THR A 5 -17.90 -1.58 -0.05
CA THR A 5 -18.57 -0.28 0.06
C THR A 5 -18.22 0.39 1.39
N ILE A 6 -17.57 1.57 1.33
CA ILE A 6 -17.38 2.42 2.50
C ILE A 6 -18.62 3.29 2.66
N LEU A 7 -19.25 3.20 3.82
CA LEU A 7 -20.44 3.97 4.15
C LEU A 7 -20.07 5.42 4.49
N LYS A 8 -20.88 6.35 4.00
CA LYS A 8 -20.83 7.75 4.41
C LYS A 8 -21.16 7.90 5.90
N PRO A 9 -20.70 8.97 6.57
CA PRO A 9 -20.95 9.16 7.99
C PRO A 9 -22.42 9.03 8.42
N GLY A 10 -23.35 9.63 7.67
CA GLY A 10 -24.78 9.50 7.92
C GLY A 10 -25.33 8.09 7.70
N GLN A 11 -24.84 7.39 6.69
CA GLN A 11 -25.23 6.00 6.42
C GLN A 11 -24.73 5.05 7.51
N ARG A 12 -23.52 5.29 8.04
CA ARG A 12 -22.99 4.55 9.20
C ARG A 12 -23.90 4.69 10.41
N LEU A 13 -24.31 5.93 10.73
CA LEU A 13 -25.27 6.17 11.80
C LEU A 13 -26.58 5.42 11.55
N LYS A 14 -27.15 5.55 10.34
CA LYS A 14 -28.43 4.92 9.98
C LYS A 14 -28.38 3.40 10.11
N ASN A 15 -27.29 2.77 9.67
CA ASN A 15 -27.14 1.33 9.73
C ASN A 15 -27.01 0.86 11.18
N LEU A 16 -26.08 1.44 11.95
CA LEU A 16 -25.88 1.07 13.34
C LEU A 16 -27.14 1.30 14.18
N ARG A 17 -27.83 2.44 13.97
CA ARG A 17 -29.09 2.74 14.66
C ARG A 17 -30.13 1.65 14.40
N LYS A 18 -30.27 1.21 13.15
CA LYS A 18 -31.19 0.13 12.77
C LYS A 18 -30.77 -1.23 13.33
N GLU A 19 -29.48 -1.54 13.35
CA GLU A 19 -28.94 -2.76 13.96
C GLU A 19 -29.26 -2.83 15.47
N LEU A 20 -29.25 -1.68 16.15
CA LEU A 20 -29.65 -1.54 17.55
C LEU A 20 -31.17 -1.40 17.76
N GLY A 21 -31.98 -1.45 16.70
CA GLY A 21 -33.44 -1.31 16.79
C GLY A 21 -33.93 0.09 17.22
N LEU A 22 -33.08 1.12 17.13
CA LEU A 22 -33.38 2.47 17.62
C LEU A 22 -34.10 3.33 16.57
N THR A 23 -34.96 4.24 17.01
CA THR A 23 -35.56 5.28 16.17
C THR A 23 -34.69 6.54 16.09
N GLN A 24 -34.96 7.45 15.15
CA GLN A 24 -34.26 8.74 15.13
C GLN A 24 -34.59 9.60 16.36
N GLU A 25 -35.76 9.35 16.98
CA GLU A 25 -36.16 10.03 18.23
C GLU A 25 -35.32 9.55 19.41
N ASP A 26 -34.97 8.26 19.44
CA ASP A 26 -34.12 7.68 20.50
C ASP A 26 -32.71 8.27 20.57
N LEU A 27 -32.25 8.85 19.47
CA LEU A 27 -30.96 9.54 19.36
C LEU A 27 -31.06 11.06 19.52
N ALA A 28 -32.27 11.62 19.53
CA ALA A 28 -32.48 13.05 19.69
C ALA A 28 -32.13 13.50 21.12
N GLY A 29 -31.85 14.79 21.30
CA GLY A 29 -31.51 15.37 22.59
C GLY A 29 -31.44 16.88 22.56
N LYS A 30 -30.97 17.47 23.67
CA LYS A 30 -31.02 18.92 23.92
C LYS A 30 -30.48 19.79 22.77
N ASN A 31 -29.43 19.34 22.09
CA ASN A 31 -28.77 20.09 21.01
C ASN A 31 -28.90 19.41 19.63
N MET A 32 -29.73 18.37 19.51
CA MET A 32 -29.85 17.59 18.29
C MET A 32 -31.26 17.05 18.11
N SER A 33 -32.01 17.66 17.20
CA SER A 33 -33.39 17.25 16.91
C SER A 33 -33.45 15.99 16.04
N LYS A 34 -34.58 15.29 16.07
CA LYS A 34 -34.91 14.22 15.12
C LYS A 34 -34.67 14.63 13.66
N ASN A 35 -35.09 15.85 13.29
CA ASN A 35 -34.90 16.36 11.94
C ASN A 35 -33.41 16.52 11.60
N TYR A 36 -32.60 17.00 12.55
CA TYR A 36 -31.15 17.07 12.36
C TYR A 36 -30.55 15.69 12.08
N ILE A 37 -30.93 14.68 12.86
CA ILE A 37 -30.47 13.29 12.69
C ILE A 37 -30.87 12.76 11.31
N SER A 38 -32.13 12.97 10.91
CA SER A 38 -32.59 12.60 9.58
C SER A 38 -31.81 13.28 8.46
N MET A 39 -31.55 14.58 8.58
CA MET A 39 -30.73 15.31 7.60
C MET A 39 -29.30 14.78 7.53
N PHE A 40 -28.69 14.47 8.68
CA PHE A 40 -27.35 13.88 8.75
C PHE A 40 -27.30 12.48 8.14
N GLU A 41 -28.24 11.59 8.50
CA GLU A 41 -28.33 10.22 7.97
C GLU A 41 -28.43 10.18 6.45
N ASN A 42 -29.12 11.16 5.87
CA ASN A 42 -29.30 11.29 4.43
C ASN A 42 -28.22 12.16 3.75
N GLY A 43 -27.18 12.57 4.48
CA GLY A 43 -26.05 13.35 3.95
C GLY A 43 -26.38 14.79 3.58
N LYS A 44 -27.55 15.31 4.00
CA LYS A 44 -27.99 16.69 3.72
C LYS A 44 -27.38 17.72 4.66
N ARG A 45 -26.84 17.30 5.81
CA ARG A 45 -26.20 18.20 6.79
C ARG A 45 -24.94 17.54 7.36
N PRO A 46 -23.78 18.24 7.42
CA PRO A 46 -22.60 17.73 8.12
C PRO A 46 -22.82 17.76 9.65
N ILE A 47 -22.00 17.01 10.38
CA ILE A 47 -22.04 16.96 11.84
C ILE A 47 -20.84 17.67 12.46
N SER A 48 -21.06 18.44 13.52
CA SER A 48 -19.99 19.02 14.32
C SER A 48 -19.35 17.95 15.21
N ILE A 49 -18.11 18.19 15.66
CA ILE A 49 -17.44 17.26 16.58
C ILE A 49 -18.23 17.09 17.88
N ILE A 50 -18.86 18.15 18.40
CA ILE A 50 -19.66 18.13 19.63
C ILE A 50 -20.87 17.20 19.46
N ASN A 51 -21.62 17.34 18.36
CA ASN A 51 -22.79 16.50 18.10
C ASN A 51 -22.38 15.04 17.78
N ALA A 52 -21.22 14.84 17.15
CA ALA A 52 -20.66 13.51 16.91
C ALA A 52 -20.25 12.81 18.21
N THR A 53 -19.67 13.54 19.17
CA THR A 53 -19.38 13.01 20.52
C THR A 53 -20.67 12.61 21.22
N TYR A 54 -21.67 13.50 21.21
CA TYR A 54 -22.97 13.19 21.79
C TYR A 54 -23.60 11.92 21.19
N LEU A 55 -23.55 11.73 19.87
CA LEU A 55 -24.04 10.50 19.22
C LEU A 55 -23.28 9.27 19.68
N ALA A 56 -21.95 9.34 19.74
CA ALA A 56 -21.11 8.23 20.19
C ALA A 56 -21.47 7.80 21.62
N ASP A 57 -21.56 8.76 22.53
CA ASP A 57 -21.91 8.50 23.93
C ASP A 57 -23.31 7.92 24.07
N THR A 58 -24.28 8.48 23.33
CA THR A 58 -25.67 8.00 23.33
C THR A 58 -25.75 6.56 22.83
N LEU A 59 -25.11 6.24 21.71
CA LEU A 59 -25.11 4.90 21.13
C LEU A 59 -24.37 3.89 22.02
N ASN A 60 -23.22 4.26 22.58
CA ASN A 60 -22.49 3.40 23.53
C ASN A 60 -23.32 3.13 24.79
N LYS A 61 -24.10 4.12 25.27
CA LYS A 61 -25.02 3.93 26.40
C LYS A 61 -26.15 2.96 26.04
N ARG A 62 -26.86 3.21 24.94
CA ARG A 62 -27.98 2.35 24.48
C ARG A 62 -27.52 0.91 24.20
N ALA A 63 -26.35 0.75 23.57
CA ALA A 63 -25.77 -0.57 23.32
C ALA A 63 -25.49 -1.32 24.64
N ARG A 64 -24.90 -0.65 25.65
CA ARG A 64 -24.67 -1.23 26.97
C ARG A 64 -25.96 -1.64 27.68
N GLU A 65 -27.04 -0.85 27.56
CA GLU A 65 -28.36 -1.21 28.09
C GLU A 65 -28.91 -2.49 27.45
N MET A 66 -28.50 -2.80 26.22
CA MET A 66 -28.85 -4.03 25.50
C MET A 66 -27.83 -5.18 25.70
N GLY A 67 -26.83 -5.00 26.57
CA GLY A 67 -25.76 -5.98 26.79
C GLY A 67 -24.72 -6.06 25.65
N ILE A 68 -24.67 -5.06 24.77
CA ILE A 68 -23.73 -4.98 23.65
C ILE A 68 -22.58 -4.05 24.04
N GLU A 69 -21.34 -4.55 23.96
CA GLU A 69 -20.15 -3.72 24.15
C GLU A 69 -19.86 -2.94 22.86
N LEU A 70 -19.97 -1.61 22.94
CA LEU A 70 -19.71 -0.69 21.84
C LEU A 70 -18.80 0.44 22.34
N ASN A 71 -17.72 0.70 21.60
CA ASN A 71 -16.69 1.69 21.94
C ASN A 71 -16.53 2.72 20.81
N LEU A 72 -17.61 3.42 20.47
CA LEU A 72 -17.57 4.48 19.47
C LEU A 72 -16.91 5.74 20.02
N THR A 73 -16.29 6.48 19.10
CA THR A 73 -15.83 7.86 19.32
C THR A 73 -16.41 8.77 18.24
N ALA A 74 -16.34 10.09 18.46
CA ALA A 74 -16.79 11.08 17.48
C ALA A 74 -16.18 10.88 16.07
N SER A 75 -14.97 10.33 16.00
CA SER A 75 -14.28 10.03 14.73
C SER A 75 -15.11 9.12 13.81
N TYR A 76 -15.92 8.22 14.36
CA TYR A 76 -16.81 7.34 13.60
C TYR A 76 -17.89 8.12 12.82
N PHE A 77 -18.27 9.33 13.25
CA PHE A 77 -19.27 10.15 12.57
C PHE A 77 -18.69 11.33 11.78
N VAL A 78 -17.39 11.60 11.93
CA VAL A 78 -16.73 12.73 11.25
C VAL A 78 -15.79 12.27 10.14
N LYS A 79 -15.12 11.11 10.31
CA LYS A 79 -14.15 10.62 9.34
C LYS A 79 -14.79 10.38 7.98
N ASN A 80 -14.30 11.04 6.94
CA ASN A 80 -14.84 10.91 5.59
C ASN A 80 -14.48 9.54 4.98
N GLU A 81 -15.08 9.23 3.82
CA GLU A 81 -14.90 7.95 3.15
C GLU A 81 -13.45 7.69 2.72
N LYS A 82 -12.73 8.74 2.30
CA LYS A 82 -11.34 8.65 1.84
C LYS A 82 -10.38 8.31 2.97
N ASP A 83 -10.56 8.92 4.14
CA ASP A 83 -9.75 8.63 5.33
C ASP A 83 -10.05 7.23 5.87
N LEU A 84 -11.32 6.81 5.86
CA LEU A 84 -11.66 5.44 6.22
C LEU A 84 -11.06 4.42 5.23
N ALA A 85 -11.08 4.75 3.93
CA ALA A 85 -10.45 3.91 2.90
C ALA A 85 -8.95 3.76 3.16
N ARG A 86 -8.29 4.87 3.51
CA ARG A 86 -6.87 4.90 3.87
C ARG A 86 -6.61 4.02 5.09
N ASP A 87 -7.37 4.15 6.17
CA ASP A 87 -7.17 3.35 7.38
C ASP A 87 -7.32 1.85 7.10
N ASN A 88 -8.38 1.46 6.40
CA ASN A 88 -8.61 0.06 6.00
C ASN A 88 -7.44 -0.46 5.16
N CYS A 89 -6.97 0.33 4.20
CA CYS A 89 -5.84 -0.06 3.36
C CYS A 89 -4.53 -0.21 4.15
N LEU A 90 -4.27 0.67 5.12
CA LEU A 90 -3.08 0.61 5.98
C LEU A 90 -3.13 -0.60 6.91
N ASP A 91 -4.30 -0.91 7.48
CA ASP A 91 -4.51 -2.12 8.28
C ASP A 91 -4.24 -3.39 7.45
N TRP A 92 -4.83 -3.50 6.26
CA TRP A 92 -4.60 -4.64 5.37
C TRP A 92 -3.13 -4.74 4.92
N LEU A 93 -2.47 -3.62 4.63
CA LEU A 93 -1.03 -3.59 4.32
C LEU A 93 -0.18 -4.08 5.50
N SER A 94 -0.58 -3.82 6.74
CA SER A 94 0.15 -4.28 7.92
C SER A 94 0.10 -5.81 8.06
N ARG A 95 -1.04 -6.43 7.73
CA ARG A 95 -1.24 -7.89 7.77
C ARG A 95 -0.38 -8.65 6.75
N ILE A 96 -0.13 -8.04 5.59
CA ILE A 96 0.74 -8.62 4.53
C ILE A 96 2.22 -8.69 4.98
N LYS A 97 2.65 -7.90 5.97
CA LYS A 97 4.06 -7.85 6.40
C LYS A 97 4.53 -9.07 7.20
N ASN A 98 3.63 -9.96 7.64
CA ASN A 98 4.02 -11.16 8.38
C ASN A 98 4.50 -12.25 7.40
N GLU A 99 5.82 -12.39 7.27
CA GLU A 99 6.53 -13.28 6.34
C GLU A 99 6.43 -14.78 6.69
N ASN A 100 5.43 -15.20 7.46
CA ASN A 100 5.11 -16.62 7.56
C ASN A 100 4.42 -17.05 6.26
N LYS A 101 5.08 -17.94 5.52
CA LYS A 101 4.79 -18.47 4.18
C LYS A 101 3.36 -19.00 3.92
N ASN A 102 2.40 -18.84 4.82
CA ASN A 102 1.18 -19.64 4.83
C ASN A 102 -0.09 -19.03 4.26
N ASN A 103 -0.07 -17.89 3.57
CA ASN A 103 -1.25 -17.54 2.77
C ASN A 103 -1.01 -16.63 1.56
N LYS A 104 -0.32 -17.15 0.54
CA LYS A 104 -0.16 -16.49 -0.78
C LYS A 104 -1.49 -15.99 -1.35
N ILE A 105 -2.53 -16.82 -1.30
CA ILE A 105 -3.88 -16.48 -1.79
C ILE A 105 -4.44 -15.29 -1.03
N GLU A 106 -4.35 -15.29 0.31
CA GLU A 106 -4.80 -14.17 1.13
C GLU A 106 -4.05 -12.89 0.81
N ASN A 107 -2.72 -12.94 0.63
CA ASN A 107 -1.94 -11.76 0.28
C ASN A 107 -2.40 -11.15 -1.04
N TYR A 108 -2.65 -11.97 -2.06
CA TYR A 108 -3.20 -11.48 -3.33
C TYR A 108 -4.62 -10.92 -3.16
N ARG A 109 -5.44 -11.56 -2.32
CA ARG A 109 -6.79 -11.08 -2.00
C ARG A 109 -6.75 -9.71 -1.35
N GLU A 110 -5.94 -9.53 -0.31
CA GLU A 110 -5.77 -8.25 0.39
C GLU A 110 -5.21 -7.17 -0.55
N LEU A 111 -4.19 -7.49 -1.35
CA LEU A 111 -3.66 -6.55 -2.35
C LEU A 111 -4.70 -6.13 -3.38
N TYR A 112 -5.59 -7.05 -3.81
CA TYR A 112 -6.70 -6.70 -4.70
C TYR A 112 -7.64 -5.68 -4.05
N LYS A 113 -8.01 -5.88 -2.77
CA LYS A 113 -8.84 -4.94 -2.02
C LYS A 113 -8.19 -3.57 -1.91
N ILE A 114 -6.91 -3.54 -1.54
CA ILE A 114 -6.13 -2.30 -1.38
C ILE A 114 -6.05 -1.54 -2.70
N ILE A 115 -5.71 -2.22 -3.81
CA ILE A 115 -5.60 -1.60 -5.14
C ILE A 115 -6.96 -1.06 -5.58
N TYR A 116 -8.05 -1.80 -5.37
CA TYR A 116 -9.40 -1.35 -5.71
C TYR A 116 -9.79 -0.08 -4.95
N LEU A 117 -9.69 -0.09 -3.62
CA LEU A 117 -10.03 1.08 -2.80
C LEU A 117 -9.12 2.27 -3.08
N SER A 118 -7.81 2.03 -3.24
CA SER A 118 -6.85 3.10 -3.49
C SER A 118 -7.09 3.80 -4.83
N ASN A 119 -7.55 3.07 -5.86
CA ASN A 119 -8.00 3.70 -7.10
C ASN A 119 -9.30 4.48 -6.89
N LYS A 120 -10.30 3.85 -6.26
CA LYS A 120 -11.63 4.46 -6.04
C LYS A 120 -11.56 5.79 -5.26
N TYR A 121 -10.68 5.87 -4.27
CA TYR A 121 -10.52 7.04 -3.39
C TYR A 121 -9.25 7.87 -3.67
N GLU A 122 -8.58 7.60 -4.79
CA GLU A 122 -7.38 8.33 -5.26
C GLU A 122 -6.24 8.41 -4.22
N LEU A 123 -5.98 7.30 -3.53
CA LEU A 123 -4.90 7.14 -2.56
C LEU A 123 -3.60 6.75 -3.28
N LYS A 124 -2.98 7.72 -3.97
CA LYS A 124 -1.83 7.52 -4.88
C LYS A 124 -0.63 6.87 -4.18
N ASP A 125 -0.36 7.27 -2.95
CA ASP A 125 0.70 6.74 -2.09
C ASP A 125 0.48 5.26 -1.78
N ILE A 126 -0.71 4.90 -1.30
CA ILE A 126 -1.07 3.52 -0.94
C ILE A 126 -1.13 2.64 -2.20
N LEU A 127 -1.64 3.17 -3.31
CA LEU A 127 -1.68 2.46 -4.58
C LEU A 127 -0.27 2.11 -5.07
N ALA A 128 0.68 3.04 -4.97
CA ALA A 128 2.07 2.80 -5.33
C ALA A 128 2.68 1.66 -4.49
N ILE A 129 2.45 1.68 -3.17
CA ILE A 129 2.93 0.66 -2.23
C ILE A 129 2.32 -0.71 -2.55
N ALA A 130 1.01 -0.77 -2.78
CA ALA A 130 0.32 -2.03 -3.06
C ALA A 130 0.78 -2.65 -4.39
N LEU A 131 0.96 -1.84 -5.42
CA LEU A 131 1.48 -2.29 -6.72
C LEU A 131 2.93 -2.79 -6.60
N GLU A 132 3.78 -2.09 -5.85
CA GLU A 132 5.15 -2.54 -5.55
C GLU A 132 5.15 -3.90 -4.84
N LYS A 133 4.31 -4.04 -3.81
CA LYS A 133 4.18 -5.30 -3.05
C LYS A 133 3.69 -6.45 -3.92
N LYS A 134 2.71 -6.20 -4.79
CA LYS A 134 2.23 -7.20 -5.76
C LYS A 134 3.34 -7.60 -6.74
N GLY A 135 4.11 -6.64 -7.24
CA GLY A 135 5.29 -6.91 -8.08
C GLY A 135 6.33 -7.78 -7.36
N LYS A 136 6.60 -7.51 -6.08
CA LYS A 136 7.51 -8.33 -5.25
C LYS A 136 7.03 -9.77 -5.07
N LEU A 137 5.73 -9.98 -4.89
CA LEU A 137 5.16 -11.34 -4.81
C LEU A 137 5.29 -12.08 -6.14
N LEU A 138 4.95 -11.43 -7.25
CA LEU A 138 5.09 -12.00 -8.60
C LEU A 138 6.55 -12.34 -8.93
N TYR A 139 7.49 -11.48 -8.52
CA TYR A 139 8.92 -11.75 -8.66
C TYR A 139 9.34 -13.00 -7.89
N LYS A 140 8.88 -13.16 -6.63
CA LYS A 140 9.14 -14.37 -5.82
C LYS A 140 8.53 -15.62 -6.46
N ASP A 141 7.43 -15.47 -7.19
CA ASP A 141 6.76 -16.52 -7.94
C ASP A 141 7.43 -16.85 -9.29
N GLY A 142 8.54 -16.17 -9.65
CA GLY A 142 9.22 -16.34 -10.94
C GLY A 142 8.53 -15.66 -12.13
N LEU A 143 7.43 -14.94 -11.90
CA LEU A 143 6.64 -14.27 -12.93
C LEU A 143 7.21 -12.87 -13.22
N TYR A 144 8.42 -12.81 -13.76
CA TYR A 144 9.21 -11.58 -13.88
C TYR A 144 8.56 -10.51 -14.76
N SER A 145 8.02 -10.86 -15.93
CA SER A 145 7.35 -9.91 -16.83
C SER A 145 6.09 -9.29 -16.18
N CYS A 146 5.35 -10.10 -15.42
CA CYS A 146 4.20 -9.64 -14.63
C CYS A 146 4.64 -8.73 -13.47
N ALA A 147 5.76 -9.06 -12.81
CA ALA A 147 6.34 -8.24 -11.76
C ALA A 147 6.77 -6.86 -12.29
N ILE A 148 7.48 -6.83 -13.42
CA ILE A 148 7.88 -5.61 -14.13
C ILE A 148 6.68 -4.72 -14.42
N THR A 149 5.58 -5.29 -14.94
CA THR A 149 4.35 -4.53 -15.22
C THR A 149 3.81 -3.82 -13.97
N HIS A 150 3.85 -4.49 -12.80
CA HIS A 150 3.40 -3.89 -11.55
C HIS A 150 4.40 -2.88 -10.97
N PHE A 151 5.71 -3.12 -11.14
CA PHE A 151 6.74 -2.15 -10.80
C PHE A 151 6.63 -0.88 -11.64
N SER A 152 6.44 -0.97 -12.95
CA SER A 152 6.23 0.20 -13.82
C SER A 152 5.01 1.03 -13.40
N LYS A 153 3.90 0.36 -13.06
CA LYS A 153 2.70 1.05 -12.52
C LYS A 153 2.98 1.72 -11.18
N SER A 154 3.69 1.05 -10.27
CA SER A 154 4.09 1.63 -8.98
C SER A 154 4.99 2.86 -9.17
N LEU A 155 5.98 2.77 -10.06
CA LEU A 155 6.90 3.86 -10.40
C LEU A 155 6.17 5.10 -10.91
N LEU A 156 5.15 4.93 -11.75
CA LEU A 156 4.30 6.02 -12.23
C LEU A 156 3.69 6.81 -11.06
N TYR A 157 3.18 6.12 -10.03
CA TYR A 157 2.58 6.78 -8.87
C TYR A 157 3.63 7.38 -7.93
N TYR A 158 4.76 6.70 -7.69
CA TYR A 158 5.86 7.28 -6.93
C TYR A 158 6.43 8.56 -7.58
N SER A 159 6.49 8.60 -8.91
CA SER A 159 6.82 9.80 -9.68
C SER A 159 5.81 10.93 -9.45
N LYS A 160 4.49 10.63 -9.51
CA LYS A 160 3.43 11.61 -9.25
C LYS A 160 3.49 12.22 -7.85
N ILE A 161 3.88 11.44 -6.83
CA ILE A 161 4.03 11.94 -5.44
C ILE A 161 5.46 12.42 -5.13
N LYS A 162 6.36 12.41 -6.12
CA LYS A 162 7.76 12.86 -6.02
C LYS A 162 8.60 12.11 -4.96
N ASP A 163 8.27 10.85 -4.67
CA ASP A 163 9.02 10.01 -3.73
C ASP A 163 10.25 9.37 -4.41
N LYS A 164 11.34 10.15 -4.44
CA LYS A 164 12.60 9.75 -5.09
C LYS A 164 13.22 8.48 -4.49
N LYS A 165 13.06 8.27 -3.17
CA LYS A 165 13.62 7.09 -2.49
C LYS A 165 12.90 5.84 -2.97
N LYS A 166 11.58 5.88 -3.02
CA LYS A 166 10.78 4.77 -3.53
C LYS A 166 10.98 4.53 -5.03
N MET A 167 11.17 5.59 -5.82
CA MET A 167 11.54 5.44 -7.23
C MET A 167 12.84 4.65 -7.39
N LYS A 168 13.89 4.99 -6.62
CA LYS A 168 15.16 4.23 -6.59
C LYS A 168 14.92 2.75 -6.28
N ASP A 169 14.15 2.47 -5.22
CA ASP A 169 13.84 1.09 -4.82
C ASP A 169 13.14 0.32 -5.95
N VAL A 170 12.16 0.93 -6.62
CA VAL A 170 11.44 0.31 -7.73
C VAL A 170 12.34 0.05 -8.93
N TYR A 171 13.22 0.99 -9.30
CA TYR A 171 14.21 0.75 -10.36
C TYR A 171 15.14 -0.42 -10.03
N ILE A 172 15.56 -0.58 -8.76
CA ILE A 172 16.34 -1.75 -8.33
C ILE A 172 15.53 -3.04 -8.50
N HIS A 173 14.24 -3.05 -8.12
CA HIS A 173 13.39 -4.23 -8.32
C HIS A 173 13.21 -4.58 -9.79
N MET A 174 13.05 -3.57 -10.67
CA MET A 174 12.97 -3.78 -12.11
C MET A 174 14.28 -4.33 -12.66
N GLY A 175 15.42 -3.75 -12.28
CA GLY A 175 16.74 -4.25 -12.70
C GLY A 175 16.95 -5.71 -12.31
N LYS A 176 16.56 -6.10 -11.09
CA LYS A 176 16.58 -7.49 -10.64
C LYS A 176 15.63 -8.38 -11.43
N ALA A 177 14.41 -7.92 -11.70
CA ALA A 177 13.43 -8.67 -12.47
C ALA A 177 13.91 -8.93 -13.90
N TYR A 178 14.43 -7.91 -14.60
CA TYR A 178 15.00 -8.08 -15.93
C TYR A 178 16.25 -8.98 -15.93
N PHE A 179 17.08 -8.89 -14.89
CA PHE A 179 18.24 -9.78 -14.74
C PHE A 179 17.79 -11.25 -14.63
N MET A 180 16.76 -11.53 -13.82
CA MET A 180 16.23 -12.88 -13.68
C MET A 180 15.50 -13.37 -14.94
N ASP A 181 14.95 -12.45 -15.73
CA ASP A 181 14.36 -12.70 -17.05
C ASP A 181 15.44 -12.82 -18.16
N LEU A 182 16.72 -12.91 -17.78
CA LEU A 182 17.91 -12.99 -18.67
C LEU A 182 18.09 -11.78 -19.61
N ASN A 183 17.34 -10.71 -19.41
CA ASN A 183 17.45 -9.47 -20.17
C ASN A 183 18.42 -8.52 -19.47
N TYR A 184 19.72 -8.83 -19.62
CA TYR A 184 20.80 -8.12 -18.93
C TYR A 184 20.95 -6.67 -19.38
N ASP A 185 20.66 -6.36 -20.65
CA ASP A 185 20.69 -4.99 -21.17
C ASP A 185 19.68 -4.10 -20.45
N MET A 186 18.42 -4.54 -20.35
CA MET A 186 17.41 -3.80 -19.60
C MET A 186 17.73 -3.74 -18.10
N ALA A 187 18.30 -4.79 -17.53
CA ALA A 187 18.75 -4.77 -16.15
C ALA A 187 19.76 -3.63 -15.91
N ILE A 188 20.76 -3.48 -16.79
CA ILE A 188 21.75 -2.40 -16.74
C ILE A 188 21.09 -1.03 -16.83
N VAL A 189 20.12 -0.85 -17.75
CA VAL A 189 19.37 0.42 -17.88
C VAL A 189 18.73 0.80 -16.56
N TYR A 190 18.02 -0.12 -15.91
CA TYR A 190 17.33 0.16 -14.65
C TYR A 190 18.29 0.35 -13.47
N TYR A 191 19.42 -0.36 -13.43
CA TYR A 191 20.47 -0.07 -12.44
C TYR A 191 21.08 1.31 -12.64
N ASN A 192 21.30 1.75 -13.89
CA ASN A 192 21.77 3.11 -14.18
C ASN A 192 20.75 4.17 -13.71
N LEU A 193 19.46 3.97 -14.00
CA LEU A 193 18.39 4.85 -13.54
C LEU A 193 18.32 4.93 -12.01
N ALA A 194 18.44 3.81 -11.31
CA ALA A 194 18.53 3.79 -9.85
C ALA A 194 19.78 4.55 -9.33
N GLY A 195 20.90 4.47 -10.05
CA GLY A 195 22.15 5.14 -9.71
C GLY A 195 22.07 6.67 -9.74
N LEU A 196 21.14 7.25 -10.53
CA LEU A 196 20.87 8.69 -10.55
C LEU A 196 20.38 9.23 -9.19
N PHE A 197 19.86 8.35 -8.32
CA PHE A 197 19.36 8.69 -6.98
C PHE A 197 20.37 8.39 -5.86
N GLY A 198 21.58 7.95 -6.21
CA GLY A 198 22.68 7.72 -5.28
C GLY A 198 23.36 6.36 -5.51
N LYS A 199 24.67 6.33 -5.30
CA LYS A 199 25.51 5.14 -5.44
C LYS A 199 25.21 4.12 -4.31
N ASP A 200 25.24 2.85 -4.67
CA ASP A 200 25.05 1.71 -3.76
C ASP A 200 25.91 0.56 -4.30
N ASP A 201 26.76 -0.02 -3.45
CA ASP A 201 27.63 -1.14 -3.80
C ASP A 201 26.84 -2.34 -4.33
N ASN A 202 25.63 -2.59 -3.83
CA ASN A 202 24.77 -3.63 -4.37
C ASN A 202 24.35 -3.34 -5.81
N LEU A 203 24.05 -2.08 -6.13
CA LEU A 203 23.67 -1.68 -7.47
C LEU A 203 24.84 -1.82 -8.44
N LEU A 204 26.04 -1.41 -8.02
CA LEU A 204 27.26 -1.61 -8.79
C LEU A 204 27.55 -3.09 -9.00
N PHE A 205 27.38 -3.93 -7.98
CA PHE A 205 27.53 -5.37 -8.07
C PHE A 205 26.60 -5.98 -9.11
N TYR A 206 25.29 -5.73 -9.02
CA TYR A 206 24.34 -6.30 -9.99
C TYR A 206 24.56 -5.76 -11.40
N LYS A 207 24.96 -4.49 -11.55
CA LYS A 207 25.33 -3.92 -12.84
C LYS A 207 26.56 -4.62 -13.43
N ALA A 208 27.62 -4.82 -12.65
CA ALA A 208 28.81 -5.56 -13.07
C ALA A 208 28.47 -7.01 -13.44
N LEU A 209 27.62 -7.66 -12.65
CA LEU A 209 27.16 -9.02 -12.92
C LEU A 209 26.39 -9.10 -14.24
N SER A 210 25.54 -8.13 -14.57
CA SER A 210 24.88 -8.06 -15.88
C SER A 210 25.88 -7.95 -17.03
N TYR A 211 26.89 -7.07 -16.93
CA TYR A 211 27.93 -6.94 -17.96
C TYR A 211 28.76 -8.22 -18.11
N TYR A 212 29.09 -8.89 -17.00
CA TYR A 212 29.74 -10.19 -17.03
C TYR A 212 28.92 -11.22 -17.81
N LYS A 213 27.60 -11.27 -17.56
CA LYS A 213 26.68 -12.19 -18.25
C LYS A 213 26.56 -11.92 -19.75
N LEU A 214 26.84 -10.69 -20.18
CA LEU A 214 26.93 -10.29 -21.60
C LEU A 214 28.34 -10.52 -22.20
N GLY A 215 29.30 -11.07 -21.46
CA GLY A 215 30.67 -11.26 -21.91
C GLY A 215 31.53 -9.98 -21.92
N GLN A 216 31.02 -8.87 -21.38
CA GLN A 216 31.72 -7.57 -21.34
C GLN A 216 32.62 -7.49 -20.11
N PHE A 217 33.61 -8.38 -20.03
CA PHE A 217 34.44 -8.58 -18.83
C PHE A 217 35.22 -7.34 -18.39
N GLN A 218 35.76 -6.57 -19.33
CA GLN A 218 36.54 -5.37 -19.01
C GLN A 218 35.68 -4.30 -18.32
N ILE A 219 34.46 -4.08 -18.81
CA ILE A 219 33.52 -3.14 -18.21
C ILE A 219 33.09 -3.63 -16.83
N ALA A 220 32.78 -4.93 -16.71
CA ALA A 220 32.40 -5.52 -15.44
C ALA A 220 33.50 -5.38 -14.38
N LYS A 221 34.78 -5.64 -14.75
CA LYS A 221 35.94 -5.45 -13.88
C LYS A 221 36.13 -4.00 -13.45
N SER A 222 35.99 -3.06 -14.38
CA SER A 222 36.04 -1.62 -14.09
C SER A 222 34.97 -1.21 -13.06
N ILE A 223 33.74 -1.71 -13.19
CA ILE A 223 32.66 -1.42 -12.23
C ILE A 223 32.95 -2.03 -10.87
N ILE A 224 33.43 -3.27 -10.80
CA ILE A 224 33.77 -3.94 -9.54
C ILE A 224 34.86 -3.20 -8.77
N ASN A 225 35.84 -2.61 -9.46
CA ASN A 225 36.89 -1.83 -8.80
C ASN A 225 36.34 -0.59 -8.08
N ASN A 226 35.15 -0.11 -8.46
CA ASN A 226 34.48 1.01 -7.80
C ASN A 226 33.60 0.59 -6.62
N ILE A 227 33.50 -0.71 -6.30
CA ILE A 227 32.77 -1.23 -5.14
C ILE A 227 33.70 -1.12 -3.93
N MET A 228 33.25 -0.40 -2.89
CA MET A 228 34.06 -0.21 -1.68
C MET A 228 34.09 -1.47 -0.82
N PHE A 229 32.93 -2.09 -0.58
CA PHE A 229 32.82 -3.29 0.26
C PHE A 229 32.77 -4.56 -0.59
N LYS A 230 33.86 -5.33 -0.59
CA LYS A 230 33.98 -6.60 -1.33
C LYS A 230 33.50 -7.77 -0.48
N ASP A 231 32.20 -8.04 -0.53
CA ASP A 231 31.63 -9.25 0.07
C ASP A 231 31.92 -10.52 -0.75
N GLU A 232 31.48 -11.68 -0.26
CA GLU A 232 31.67 -12.98 -0.92
C GLU A 232 31.15 -12.99 -2.36
N ARG A 233 30.07 -12.26 -2.66
CA ARG A 233 29.47 -12.22 -4.00
C ARG A 233 30.40 -11.47 -4.96
N VAL A 234 30.95 -10.33 -4.51
CA VAL A 234 31.90 -9.52 -5.28
C VAL A 234 33.18 -10.32 -5.53
N LEU A 235 33.76 -10.91 -4.48
CA LEU A 235 34.97 -11.73 -4.58
C LEU A 235 34.78 -12.92 -5.52
N GLY A 236 33.64 -13.62 -5.41
CA GLY A 236 33.31 -14.73 -6.30
C GLY A 236 33.13 -14.31 -7.76
N LEU A 237 32.68 -13.08 -8.03
CA LEU A 237 32.60 -12.56 -9.39
C LEU A 237 33.97 -12.17 -9.94
N ILE A 238 34.87 -11.63 -9.11
CA ILE A 238 36.26 -11.33 -9.49
C ILE A 238 36.97 -12.61 -9.95
N GLN A 239 36.91 -13.67 -9.12
CA GLN A 239 37.54 -14.96 -9.44
C GLN A 239 37.04 -15.57 -10.76
N LYS A 240 35.77 -15.36 -11.10
CA LYS A 240 35.18 -15.84 -12.36
C LYS A 240 35.68 -15.08 -13.59
N MET A 241 36.15 -13.85 -13.42
CA MET A 241 36.69 -13.03 -14.52
C MET A 241 38.19 -13.27 -14.76
N GLU A 242 38.86 -13.95 -13.83
CA GLU A 242 40.29 -14.29 -13.91
C GLU A 242 40.54 -15.69 -14.50
N LYS A 243 39.48 -16.49 -14.67
CA LYS A 243 39.48 -17.79 -15.36
C LYS A 243 39.02 -17.62 -16.80
#